data_AF-A0A3M2B6K6-F1
#
_entry.id   AF-A0A3M2B6K6-F1
#
_cell.length_a   1.000
_cell.length_b   1.000
_cell.length_c   1.000
_cell.angle_alpha   90.00
_cell.angle_beta   90.00
_cell.angle_gamma   90.00
#
_symmetry.space_group_name_H-M   'P 1'
#
loop_
_entity.id
_entity.type
_entity.pdbx_description
1 polymer ?
#
loop_
_entity_poly.entity_id
_entity_poly.type
_entity_poly.pdbx_seq_one_letter_code
_entity_poly.pdbx_strand_id
1 'polypeptide(L)'
;MIELINNALVFRFPRVHSEATCTIDFQRTLRIPDDHREYPLPPGLGRFPVEHVDDFAERLPESWRQHGGVMIPMYQSEAMWVNFSGKYPCAVKIAAGKINAVSGKAWSNELSADPQDYVVIPEQPWLDGFNVSEDHIRQFVAMPLGEGHTAEEQITDEAQYGGLQIVVYPMKPEAYEQYRSRKQMVVEHLCCYSLDMDLEMGLAPGGLMKQEIYEDEYGIDSWDQEHGSRCFVHIANSATYETIVGRKPPHEPPTAKEYTAAGLPWFEYYADTKTLEGSNILGGLTSLAAKVIEKTGKPLQDNAPVEPKLVKEIHSNNIVREGEF
;
A
#
# COMPACT_ATOMS: atom_id res chain seq x y z
N MET A 1 -3.98 -10.66 16.60
CA MET A 1 -2.53 -10.66 16.96
C MET A 1 -1.77 -10.32 15.70
N ILE A 2 -0.66 -9.60 15.82
CA ILE A 2 0.24 -9.30 14.70
C ILE A 2 1.62 -9.78 15.11
N GLU A 3 2.29 -10.52 14.24
CA GLU A 3 3.69 -10.90 14.36
C GLU A 3 4.48 -10.23 13.23
N LEU A 4 5.65 -9.67 13.52
CA LEU A 4 6.58 -9.24 12.48
C LEU A 4 7.45 -10.43 12.09
N ILE A 5 7.30 -10.93 10.87
CA ILE A 5 8.05 -12.10 10.37
C ILE A 5 8.57 -11.82 8.97
N ASN A 6 9.90 -11.81 8.81
CA ASN A 6 10.59 -11.60 7.53
C ASN A 6 10.07 -10.38 6.75
N ASN A 7 9.85 -9.30 7.50
CA ASN A 7 9.36 -7.98 7.08
C ASN A 7 8.03 -8.05 6.33
N ALA A 8 7.15 -8.90 6.86
CA ALA A 8 5.72 -8.83 6.69
C ALA A 8 5.02 -8.82 8.06
N LEU A 9 3.91 -8.10 8.15
CA LEU A 9 2.97 -8.13 9.25
C LEU A 9 2.06 -9.33 9.07
N VAL A 10 2.26 -10.37 9.89
CA VAL A 10 1.44 -11.59 9.90
C VAL A 10 0.32 -11.42 10.92
N PHE A 11 -0.89 -11.17 10.41
CA PHE A 11 -2.10 -11.03 11.21
C PHE A 11 -2.69 -12.41 11.49
N ARG A 12 -3.02 -12.70 12.75
CA ARG A 12 -3.67 -13.95 13.18
C ARG A 12 -4.88 -13.69 14.08
N PHE A 13 -5.96 -14.41 13.82
CA PHE A 13 -7.23 -14.30 14.53
C PHE A 13 -7.73 -15.64 15.08
N PRO A 14 -6.94 -16.35 15.92
CA PRO A 14 -7.28 -17.69 16.41
C PRO A 14 -8.50 -17.75 17.36
N ARG A 15 -9.09 -16.60 17.70
CA ARG A 15 -10.39 -16.51 18.39
C ARG A 15 -11.60 -16.53 17.45
N VAL A 16 -11.38 -16.18 16.18
CA VAL A 16 -12.41 -16.18 15.13
C VAL A 16 -12.38 -17.53 14.42
N HIS A 17 -11.26 -17.88 13.79
CA HIS A 17 -11.07 -19.18 13.13
C HIS A 17 -9.60 -19.61 13.13
N SER A 18 -9.33 -20.91 13.15
CA SER A 18 -7.97 -21.46 13.20
C SER A 18 -7.13 -21.17 11.95
N GLU A 19 -7.79 -21.14 10.78
CA GLU A 19 -7.17 -20.76 9.50
C GLU A 19 -7.12 -19.23 9.28
N ALA A 20 -7.67 -18.39 10.19
CA ALA A 20 -7.72 -16.94 10.01
C ALA A 20 -6.34 -16.30 10.19
N THR A 21 -5.58 -16.29 9.10
CA THR A 21 -4.26 -15.67 8.96
C THR A 21 -4.13 -15.00 7.60
N CYS A 22 -3.60 -13.78 7.60
CA CYS A 22 -3.14 -13.09 6.40
C CYS A 22 -1.84 -12.33 6.69
N THR A 23 -1.18 -11.91 5.62
CA THR A 23 0.17 -11.36 5.64
C THR A 23 0.18 -10.11 4.77
N ILE A 24 0.61 -8.98 5.34
CA ILE A 24 0.75 -7.71 4.65
C ILE A 24 2.23 -7.34 4.64
N ASP A 25 2.77 -7.01 3.47
CA ASP A 25 4.13 -6.49 3.35
C ASP A 25 4.18 -5.26 2.46
N PHE A 26 5.23 -4.47 2.64
CA PHE A 26 5.44 -3.22 1.93
C PHE A 26 6.49 -3.47 0.86
N GLN A 27 6.37 -2.82 -0.30
CA GLN A 27 7.20 -3.12 -1.47
C GLN A 27 7.75 -1.83 -2.10
N ARG A 28 9.04 -1.87 -2.44
CA ARG A 28 9.72 -0.79 -3.17
C ARG A 28 9.27 -0.80 -4.61
N THR A 29 9.20 0.35 -5.25
CA THR A 29 8.89 0.45 -6.68
C THR A 29 9.51 1.67 -7.33
N LEU A 30 9.43 1.76 -8.66
CA LEU A 30 9.76 2.98 -9.38
C LEU A 30 8.72 4.05 -9.01
N ARG A 31 9.18 5.24 -8.58
CA ARG A 31 8.31 6.43 -8.62
C ARG A 31 8.03 6.75 -10.09
N ILE A 32 6.79 6.55 -10.52
CA ILE A 32 6.39 6.86 -11.89
C ILE A 32 6.40 8.39 -12.12
N PRO A 33 6.62 8.86 -13.35
CA PRO A 33 6.58 10.29 -13.64
C PRO A 33 5.20 10.87 -13.33
N ASP A 34 5.17 11.91 -12.50
CA ASP A 34 3.96 12.69 -12.26
C ASP A 34 3.90 13.82 -13.29
N ASP A 35 3.48 13.48 -14.52
CA ASP A 35 3.39 14.37 -15.68
C ASP A 35 2.00 14.37 -16.34
N HIS A 36 0.99 13.92 -15.59
CA HIS A 36 -0.41 13.71 -16.01
C HIS A 36 -0.64 12.64 -17.09
N ARG A 37 0.36 11.84 -17.45
CA ARG A 37 0.15 10.61 -18.22
C ARG A 37 -0.32 9.47 -17.32
N GLU A 38 -1.06 8.56 -17.91
CA GLU A 38 -1.29 7.22 -17.37
C GLU A 38 -0.05 6.35 -17.63
N TYR A 39 0.37 5.58 -16.62
CA TYR A 39 1.42 4.57 -16.75
C TYR A 39 0.90 3.17 -16.39
N PRO A 40 1.41 2.11 -17.05
CA PRO A 40 1.26 0.73 -16.56
C PRO A 40 1.98 0.53 -15.21
N LEU A 41 1.77 -0.61 -14.58
CA LEU A 41 2.34 -0.92 -13.27
C LEU A 41 3.85 -1.20 -13.34
N PRO A 42 4.68 -0.55 -12.51
CA PRO A 42 6.09 -0.92 -12.30
C PRO A 42 6.23 -2.19 -11.41
N PRO A 43 7.38 -2.91 -11.49
CA PRO A 43 7.66 -4.08 -10.67
C PRO A 43 7.99 -3.72 -9.21
N GLY A 44 7.70 -4.64 -8.29
CA GLY A 44 8.33 -4.66 -6.98
C GLY A 44 9.87 -4.77 -7.08
N LEU A 45 10.57 -3.84 -6.44
CA LEU A 45 12.04 -3.72 -6.41
C LEU A 45 12.63 -4.29 -5.10
N GLY A 46 12.03 -5.37 -4.62
CA GLY A 46 12.25 -5.93 -3.28
C GLY A 46 11.34 -5.28 -2.23
N ARG A 47 11.13 -5.99 -1.11
CA ARG A 47 10.32 -5.48 -0.01
C ARG A 47 10.87 -4.18 0.54
N PHE A 48 9.96 -3.30 0.95
CA PHE A 48 10.29 -2.38 2.02
C PHE A 48 10.56 -3.19 3.29
N PRO A 49 11.68 -2.91 3.93
CA PRO A 49 11.96 -3.28 5.32
C PRO A 49 10.87 -2.98 6.36
N VAL A 50 10.88 -3.66 7.52
CA VAL A 50 10.00 -3.43 8.69
C VAL A 50 10.71 -3.83 10.01
N GLU A 51 10.67 -3.02 11.07
CA GLU A 51 11.20 -3.26 12.43
C GLU A 51 10.15 -2.83 13.48
N HIS A 52 10.36 -3.18 14.76
CA HIS A 52 9.48 -2.77 15.86
C HIS A 52 9.84 -1.39 16.42
N VAL A 53 8.82 -0.55 16.64
CA VAL A 53 8.96 0.74 17.36
C VAL A 53 9.52 0.54 18.77
N ASP A 54 9.09 -0.51 19.45
CA ASP A 54 9.43 -0.74 20.86
C ASP A 54 10.93 -1.05 21.07
N ASP A 55 11.60 -1.67 20.09
CA ASP A 55 13.04 -2.00 20.15
C ASP A 55 13.94 -0.74 20.14
N PHE A 56 13.41 0.40 19.68
CA PHE A 56 14.14 1.67 19.55
C PHE A 56 13.51 2.81 20.35
N ALA A 57 12.55 2.51 21.23
CA ALA A 57 11.70 3.47 21.94
C ALA A 57 12.44 4.68 22.55
N GLU A 58 13.61 4.49 23.18
CA GLU A 58 14.41 5.57 23.78
C GLU A 58 14.94 6.61 22.77
N ARG A 59 14.98 6.27 21.48
CA ARG A 59 15.47 7.10 20.37
C ARG A 59 14.33 7.73 19.55
N LEU A 60 13.08 7.39 19.84
CA LEU A 60 11.90 7.74 19.04
C LEU A 60 11.03 8.84 19.67
N PRO A 61 10.28 9.61 18.85
CA PRO A 61 9.31 10.58 19.33
C PRO A 61 8.29 9.99 20.32
N GLU A 62 7.77 10.80 21.24
CA GLU A 62 6.81 10.30 22.23
C GLU A 62 5.48 9.85 21.60
N SER A 63 4.99 10.58 20.59
CA SER A 63 3.80 10.20 19.81
C SER A 63 3.89 8.78 19.25
N TRP A 64 5.07 8.38 18.80
CA TRP A 64 5.31 7.04 18.27
C TRP A 64 5.30 5.96 19.35
N ARG A 65 5.96 6.21 20.48
CA ARG A 65 5.88 5.31 21.65
C ARG A 65 4.44 5.15 22.17
N GLN A 66 3.60 6.17 21.99
CA GLN A 66 2.17 6.12 22.33
C GLN A 66 1.33 5.40 21.26
N HIS A 67 1.71 5.47 19.97
CA HIS A 67 1.07 4.72 18.87
C HIS A 67 1.48 3.24 18.81
N GLY A 68 2.73 2.93 19.20
CA GLY A 68 3.38 1.64 18.99
C GLY A 68 3.48 1.27 17.51
N GLY A 69 3.52 -0.04 17.22
CA GLY A 69 3.48 -0.60 15.88
C GLY A 69 4.85 -0.86 15.28
N VAL A 70 4.98 -0.57 13.98
CA VAL A 70 6.19 -0.79 13.19
C VAL A 70 6.54 0.45 12.37
N MET A 71 7.63 0.37 11.64
CA MET A 71 8.24 1.44 10.85
C MET A 71 8.67 0.87 9.47
N ILE A 72 8.75 1.68 8.40
CA ILE A 72 9.23 1.28 7.02
C ILE A 72 10.04 2.42 6.36
N PRO A 73 11.30 2.27 5.88
CA PRO A 73 12.13 3.35 5.30
C PRO A 73 11.52 3.88 4.02
N MET A 74 11.76 5.15 3.72
CA MET A 74 11.65 5.69 2.37
C MET A 74 12.67 6.83 2.16
N TYR A 75 13.23 6.97 0.98
CA TYR A 75 13.89 8.22 0.60
C TYR A 75 12.81 9.27 0.27
N GLN A 76 13.12 10.56 0.43
CA GLN A 76 12.19 11.62 -0.01
C GLN A 76 11.94 11.47 -1.51
N SER A 77 10.65 11.48 -1.91
CA SER A 77 10.20 11.16 -3.26
C SER A 77 10.54 9.74 -3.75
N GLU A 78 10.70 8.76 -2.85
CA GLU A 78 10.58 7.32 -3.18
C GLU A 78 9.10 6.90 -3.20
N ALA A 79 8.78 5.84 -3.94
CA ALA A 79 7.43 5.29 -4.05
C ALA A 79 7.30 3.90 -3.42
N MET A 80 6.10 3.57 -2.96
CA MET A 80 5.77 2.28 -2.36
C MET A 80 4.44 1.70 -2.84
N TRP A 81 4.27 0.39 -2.64
CA TRP A 81 2.98 -0.28 -2.66
C TRP A 81 2.83 -1.25 -1.48
N VAL A 82 1.59 -1.65 -1.21
CA VAL A 82 1.23 -2.61 -0.15
C VAL A 82 0.83 -3.93 -0.80
N ASN A 83 1.55 -5.00 -0.50
CA ASN A 83 1.30 -6.36 -0.97
C ASN A 83 0.44 -7.13 0.03
N PHE A 84 -0.54 -7.88 -0.46
CA PHE A 84 -1.40 -8.74 0.34
C PHE A 84 -1.18 -10.21 0.02
N SER A 85 -1.20 -11.06 1.04
CA SER A 85 -1.22 -12.51 0.83
C SER A 85 -1.96 -13.24 1.95
N GLY A 86 -2.63 -14.34 1.60
CA GLY A 86 -3.45 -15.12 2.51
C GLY A 86 -4.35 -16.09 1.76
N LYS A 87 -5.04 -16.96 2.51
CA LYS A 87 -6.09 -17.86 1.97
C LYS A 87 -7.43 -17.71 2.67
N TYR A 88 -7.42 -17.08 3.84
CA TYR A 88 -8.59 -16.74 4.62
C TYR A 88 -9.00 -15.30 4.29
N PRO A 89 -10.22 -15.05 3.82
CA PRO A 89 -10.61 -13.70 3.43
C PRO A 89 -10.60 -12.72 4.59
N CYS A 90 -10.15 -11.49 4.32
CA CYS A 90 -10.17 -10.39 5.28
C CYS A 90 -10.55 -9.09 4.56
N ALA A 91 -11.31 -8.22 5.23
CA ALA A 91 -11.36 -6.82 4.90
C ALA A 91 -10.12 -6.11 5.47
N VAL A 92 -9.43 -5.34 4.63
CA VAL A 92 -8.22 -4.59 4.99
C VAL A 92 -8.47 -3.11 4.73
N LYS A 93 -8.48 -2.32 5.79
CA LYS A 93 -8.69 -0.87 5.74
C LYS A 93 -7.35 -0.16 5.91
N ILE A 94 -7.02 0.71 4.96
CA ILE A 94 -5.74 1.43 4.89
C ILE A 94 -5.98 2.94 4.82
N ALA A 95 -5.18 3.69 5.55
CA ALA A 95 -5.07 5.14 5.46
C ALA A 95 -3.62 5.59 5.48
N ALA A 96 -3.34 6.77 4.93
CA ALA A 96 -2.10 7.50 5.11
C ALA A 96 -2.39 8.81 5.83
N GLY A 97 -1.68 9.12 6.92
CA GLY A 97 -1.95 10.31 7.73
C GLY A 97 -3.42 10.42 8.19
N LYS A 98 -4.04 9.28 8.53
CA LYS A 98 -5.47 9.10 8.83
C LYS A 98 -6.46 9.46 7.71
N ILE A 99 -6.03 9.71 6.47
CA ILE A 99 -6.91 9.76 5.29
C ILE A 99 -7.00 8.38 4.66
N ASN A 100 -8.21 7.82 4.61
CA ASN A 100 -8.46 6.50 4.04
C ASN A 100 -8.16 6.46 2.53
N ALA A 101 -7.36 5.47 2.10
CA ALA A 101 -6.82 5.42 0.73
C ALA A 101 -7.85 5.02 -0.36
N VAL A 102 -9.01 4.47 0.04
CA VAL A 102 -10.07 4.03 -0.89
C VAL A 102 -11.18 5.08 -0.99
N SER A 103 -11.59 5.67 0.14
CA SER A 103 -12.74 6.58 0.23
C SER A 103 -12.38 8.05 0.44
N GLY A 104 -11.14 8.37 0.85
CA GLY A 104 -10.71 9.72 1.23
C GLY A 104 -11.32 10.26 2.53
N LYS A 105 -12.18 9.49 3.21
CA LYS A 105 -12.73 9.86 4.53
C LYS A 105 -11.64 9.80 5.62
N ALA A 106 -11.82 10.58 6.68
CA ALA A 106 -10.99 10.51 7.87
C ALA A 106 -11.14 9.16 8.60
N TRP A 107 -10.09 8.71 9.29
CA TRP A 107 -10.02 7.40 9.93
C TRP A 107 -11.08 7.15 11.02
N SER A 108 -12.00 6.24 10.73
CA SER A 108 -12.64 5.34 11.71
C SER A 108 -11.95 3.97 11.68
N ASN A 109 -12.03 3.18 12.77
CA ASN A 109 -11.61 1.77 12.68
C ASN A 109 -12.68 0.99 11.89
N GLU A 110 -13.92 1.23 12.25
CA GLU A 110 -15.17 0.67 11.76
C GLU A 110 -15.24 0.77 10.23
N LEU A 111 -15.59 -0.32 9.56
CA LEU A 111 -15.71 -0.37 8.10
C LEU A 111 -16.91 0.45 7.61
N SER A 112 -16.79 1.06 6.43
CA SER A 112 -17.89 1.68 5.69
C SER A 112 -18.09 0.94 4.37
N ALA A 113 -19.36 0.72 4.01
CA ALA A 113 -19.78 0.19 2.71
C ALA A 113 -20.37 1.26 1.78
N ASP A 114 -20.55 2.50 2.27
CA ASP A 114 -21.12 3.62 1.50
C ASP A 114 -20.31 4.93 1.67
N PRO A 115 -19.37 5.21 0.75
CA PRO A 115 -18.75 4.24 -0.16
C PRO A 115 -17.89 3.24 0.63
N GLN A 116 -17.50 2.14 -0.03
CA GLN A 116 -16.56 1.17 0.51
C GLN A 116 -15.23 1.85 0.90
N ASP A 117 -14.72 1.56 2.10
CA ASP A 117 -13.48 2.17 2.61
C ASP A 117 -12.35 1.15 2.92
N TYR A 118 -12.49 -0.06 2.40
CA TYR A 118 -11.56 -1.18 2.56
C TYR A 118 -11.37 -1.95 1.25
N VAL A 119 -10.31 -2.75 1.17
CA VAL A 119 -10.12 -3.77 0.14
C VAL A 119 -10.38 -5.16 0.72
N VAL A 120 -10.81 -6.10 -0.11
CA VAL A 120 -11.04 -7.50 0.29
C VAL A 120 -9.90 -8.37 -0.24
N ILE A 121 -9.20 -9.07 0.64
CA ILE A 121 -8.15 -10.03 0.28
C ILE A 121 -8.71 -11.45 0.42
N PRO A 122 -8.24 -12.46 -0.34
CA PRO A 122 -7.15 -12.43 -1.32
C PRO A 122 -7.55 -11.90 -2.73
N GLU A 123 -8.79 -11.49 -2.94
CA GLU A 123 -9.28 -11.00 -4.25
C GLU A 123 -8.53 -9.73 -4.72
N GLN A 124 -8.29 -8.77 -3.83
CA GLN A 124 -7.33 -7.68 -4.04
C GLN A 124 -5.91 -8.18 -3.68
N PRO A 125 -4.97 -8.21 -4.65
CA PRO A 125 -3.59 -8.67 -4.40
C PRO A 125 -2.65 -7.57 -3.87
N TRP A 126 -2.89 -6.29 -4.21
CA TRP A 126 -2.07 -5.16 -3.77
C TRP A 126 -2.81 -3.81 -3.79
N LEU A 127 -2.15 -2.76 -3.29
CA LEU A 127 -2.55 -1.36 -3.38
C LEU A 127 -1.32 -0.44 -3.54
N ASP A 128 -1.20 0.24 -4.68
CA ASP A 128 -0.10 1.19 -5.02
C ASP A 128 -0.39 2.64 -4.61
N GLY A 129 -1.63 3.01 -4.27
CA GLY A 129 -1.94 4.41 -3.96
C GLY A 129 -3.38 4.76 -3.61
N PHE A 130 -3.70 6.05 -3.77
CA PHE A 130 -4.99 6.65 -3.46
C PHE A 130 -5.98 6.48 -4.63
N ASN A 131 -7.21 6.03 -4.34
CA ASN A 131 -8.30 5.82 -5.31
C ASN A 131 -8.90 7.14 -5.85
N VAL A 132 -8.40 7.64 -6.99
CA VAL A 132 -8.73 9.00 -7.50
C VAL A 132 -9.85 9.04 -8.53
N SER A 133 -10.02 7.98 -9.32
CA SER A 133 -11.11 7.76 -10.29
C SER A 133 -11.27 6.26 -10.53
N GLU A 134 -12.37 5.82 -11.14
CA GLU A 134 -12.57 4.43 -11.56
C GLU A 134 -11.31 3.88 -12.26
N ASP A 135 -10.87 2.68 -11.87
CA ASP A 135 -9.66 1.97 -12.32
C ASP A 135 -8.30 2.73 -12.19
N HIS A 136 -8.23 3.87 -11.50
CA HIS A 136 -6.99 4.68 -11.43
C HIS A 136 -6.61 5.11 -10.01
N ILE A 137 -5.32 4.96 -9.69
CA ILE A 137 -4.73 5.44 -8.44
C ILE A 137 -3.65 6.50 -8.69
N ARG A 138 -3.43 7.35 -7.67
CA ARG A 138 -2.19 8.15 -7.55
C ARG A 138 -1.24 7.49 -6.56
N GLN A 139 -0.05 7.16 -7.05
CA GLN A 139 0.95 6.34 -6.34
C GLN A 139 1.30 6.89 -4.96
N PHE A 140 1.49 6.03 -3.96
CA PHE A 140 2.03 6.42 -2.66
C PHE A 140 3.50 6.85 -2.80
N VAL A 141 3.77 8.15 -2.63
CA VAL A 141 5.13 8.72 -2.69
C VAL A 141 5.48 9.43 -1.38
N ALA A 142 6.63 9.13 -0.78
CA ALA A 142 6.95 9.67 0.53
C ALA A 142 7.48 11.11 0.51
N MET A 143 7.02 11.93 1.45
CA MET A 143 7.41 13.32 1.65
C MET A 143 7.49 13.69 3.14
N PRO A 144 8.30 14.70 3.51
CA PRO A 144 8.27 15.30 4.84
C PRO A 144 6.89 15.87 5.19
N LEU A 145 6.54 15.81 6.48
CA LEU A 145 5.40 16.52 7.05
C LEU A 145 5.73 17.99 7.32
N GLY A 146 4.70 18.84 7.31
CA GLY A 146 4.83 20.30 7.47
C GLY A 146 5.09 21.03 6.16
N GLU A 147 5.25 20.31 5.05
CA GLU A 147 5.49 20.88 3.71
C GLU A 147 4.21 20.96 2.86
N GLY A 148 3.04 20.52 3.35
CA GLY A 148 1.77 20.62 2.63
C GLY A 148 1.72 19.80 1.34
N HIS A 149 2.30 18.60 1.39
CA HIS A 149 2.42 17.68 0.25
C HIS A 149 1.59 16.41 0.43
N THR A 150 1.47 15.92 1.66
CA THR A 150 0.81 14.65 1.98
C THR A 150 -0.72 14.73 1.82
N ALA A 151 -1.38 13.59 1.65
CA ALA A 151 -2.84 13.56 1.52
C ALA A 151 -3.56 14.05 2.78
N GLU A 152 -2.95 13.86 3.96
CA GLU A 152 -3.37 14.45 5.23
C GLU A 152 -3.43 15.98 5.13
N GLU A 153 -2.28 16.63 4.92
CA GLU A 153 -2.16 18.08 4.87
C GLU A 153 -3.04 18.73 3.80
N GLN A 154 -3.27 18.06 2.67
CA GLN A 154 -4.13 18.56 1.59
C GLN A 154 -5.64 18.47 1.89
N ILE A 155 -6.05 17.69 2.89
CA ILE A 155 -7.47 17.47 3.24
C ILE A 155 -7.82 18.06 4.61
N THR A 156 -6.85 18.18 5.53
CA THR A 156 -7.07 18.67 6.91
C THR A 156 -6.45 20.02 7.22
N ASP A 157 -5.53 20.53 6.37
CA ASP A 157 -4.58 21.62 6.66
C ASP A 157 -3.67 21.33 7.89
N GLU A 158 -3.62 20.08 8.40
CA GLU A 158 -2.81 19.64 9.53
C GLU A 158 -1.72 18.63 9.12
N ALA A 159 -0.63 18.57 9.90
CA ALA A 159 0.50 17.67 9.68
C ALA A 159 0.80 16.89 10.99
N GLN A 160 -0.15 16.07 11.44
CA GLN A 160 -0.19 15.49 12.79
C GLN A 160 0.22 14.01 12.85
N TYR A 161 -0.02 13.22 11.80
CA TYR A 161 0.08 11.76 11.87
C TYR A 161 1.11 11.13 10.94
N GLY A 162 1.11 11.48 9.65
CA GLY A 162 1.92 10.81 8.64
C GLY A 162 1.72 9.29 8.61
N GLY A 163 2.77 8.58 8.16
CA GLY A 163 2.79 7.12 8.10
C GLY A 163 1.63 6.48 7.32
N LEU A 164 1.43 5.19 7.58
CA LEU A 164 0.25 4.40 7.20
C LEU A 164 -0.45 3.87 8.46
N GLN A 165 -1.77 3.75 8.39
CA GLN A 165 -2.60 3.12 9.41
C GLN A 165 -3.38 1.97 8.77
N ILE A 166 -3.32 0.80 9.39
CA ILE A 166 -3.91 -0.43 8.85
C ILE A 166 -4.77 -1.07 9.93
N VAL A 167 -5.98 -1.51 9.57
CA VAL A 167 -6.75 -2.47 10.38
C VAL A 167 -7.26 -3.60 9.50
N VAL A 168 -7.14 -4.82 10.03
CA VAL A 168 -7.53 -6.05 9.35
C VAL A 168 -8.66 -6.70 10.14
N TYR A 169 -9.72 -7.07 9.43
CA TYR A 169 -10.91 -7.73 9.94
C TYR A 169 -11.12 -9.07 9.21
N PRO A 170 -11.02 -10.22 9.89
CA PRO A 170 -11.19 -11.52 9.26
C PRO A 170 -12.66 -11.76 8.90
N MET A 171 -12.91 -12.59 7.89
CA MET A 171 -14.25 -13.14 7.64
C MET A 171 -14.75 -13.94 8.86
N LYS A 172 -16.04 -13.84 9.18
CA LYS A 172 -16.70 -14.65 10.23
C LYS A 172 -16.76 -16.13 9.83
N PRO A 173 -16.72 -17.09 10.78
CA PRO A 173 -16.69 -18.52 10.46
C PRO A 173 -17.84 -18.98 9.54
N GLU A 174 -19.06 -18.49 9.78
CA GLU A 174 -20.27 -18.85 9.06
C GLU A 174 -20.27 -18.33 7.61
N ALA A 175 -19.60 -17.20 7.36
CA ALA A 175 -19.35 -16.68 6.01
C ALA A 175 -18.17 -17.43 5.35
N TYR A 176 -17.14 -17.80 6.12
CA TYR A 176 -15.99 -18.54 5.63
C TYR A 176 -16.34 -19.96 5.16
N GLU A 177 -17.26 -20.66 5.83
CA GLU A 177 -17.80 -21.95 5.35
C GLU A 177 -18.47 -21.82 3.97
N GLN A 178 -19.18 -20.71 3.72
CA GLN A 178 -19.81 -20.42 2.44
C GLN A 178 -18.81 -19.99 1.36
N TYR A 179 -17.74 -19.28 1.74
CA TYR A 179 -16.60 -18.96 0.85
C TYR A 179 -15.85 -20.24 0.45
N ARG A 180 -15.49 -21.09 1.41
CA ARG A 180 -14.80 -22.36 1.20
C ARG A 180 -15.61 -23.28 0.28
N SER A 181 -16.92 -23.39 0.53
CA SER A 181 -17.83 -24.17 -0.32
C SER A 181 -17.89 -23.68 -1.77
N ARG A 182 -17.72 -22.37 -2.02
CA ARG A 182 -17.61 -21.80 -3.36
C ARG A 182 -16.25 -22.07 -4.01
N LYS A 183 -15.14 -21.83 -3.28
CA LYS A 183 -13.78 -21.97 -3.83
C LYS A 183 -13.25 -23.40 -3.92
N GLN A 184 -13.86 -24.38 -3.28
CA GLN A 184 -13.38 -25.78 -3.35
C GLN A 184 -13.52 -26.44 -4.75
N MET A 185 -14.06 -25.72 -5.75
CA MET A 185 -14.01 -26.10 -7.17
C MET A 185 -12.76 -25.62 -7.94
N VAL A 186 -11.99 -24.64 -7.42
CA VAL A 186 -10.84 -24.03 -8.16
C VAL A 186 -9.71 -23.64 -7.21
N VAL A 187 -8.52 -24.26 -7.34
CA VAL A 187 -7.33 -23.91 -6.51
C VAL A 187 -6.01 -24.12 -7.27
N GLU A 188 -5.18 -23.06 -7.35
CA GLU A 188 -3.71 -23.13 -7.44
C GLU A 188 -3.06 -22.11 -6.46
N HIS A 189 -1.72 -21.90 -6.45
CA HIS A 189 -0.96 -21.60 -5.21
C HIS A 189 0.37 -20.82 -5.44
N LEU A 190 0.71 -19.77 -4.63
CA LEU A 190 2.04 -19.09 -4.63
C LEU A 190 2.37 -18.30 -3.30
N CYS A 191 3.65 -17.92 -3.00
CA CYS A 191 4.14 -17.14 -1.82
C CYS A 191 5.63 -16.59 -1.92
N CYS A 192 6.02 -15.45 -1.27
CA CYS A 192 7.36 -14.72 -1.33
C CYS A 192 7.83 -13.90 -0.03
N TYR A 193 9.03 -13.23 0.00
CA TYR A 193 9.80 -12.57 1.16
C TYR A 193 10.80 -11.38 0.73
N SER A 194 11.64 -10.53 1.45
CA SER A 194 12.04 -9.97 2.82
C SER A 194 13.37 -9.06 2.68
N LEU A 195 14.01 -8.11 3.45
CA LEU A 195 14.11 -7.28 4.74
C LEU A 195 14.98 -5.94 4.48
N ASP A 196 15.47 -4.89 5.25
CA ASP A 196 15.55 -4.12 6.59
C ASP A 196 16.11 -2.62 6.34
N MET A 197 15.85 -1.33 6.85
CA MET A 197 14.84 -0.38 7.51
C MET A 197 15.26 1.18 7.32
N ASP A 198 14.93 2.42 7.84
CA ASP A 198 14.04 3.37 8.68
C ASP A 198 14.12 4.87 8.14
N LEU A 199 13.84 6.08 8.74
CA LEU A 199 12.76 6.78 9.56
C LEU A 199 12.98 8.34 9.57
N GLU A 200 12.09 9.37 9.49
CA GLU A 200 10.62 9.68 9.65
C GLU A 200 10.04 10.51 8.44
N MET A 201 8.79 10.31 7.96
CA MET A 201 8.04 10.97 6.83
C MET A 201 6.53 10.54 6.74
N GLY A 202 5.74 11.13 5.81
CA GLY A 202 4.38 10.72 5.42
C GLY A 202 4.19 10.49 3.90
N LEU A 203 2.96 10.27 3.40
CA LEU A 203 2.67 9.95 1.98
C LEU A 203 1.86 11.02 1.23
N ALA A 204 2.34 11.34 0.02
CA ALA A 204 1.77 12.27 -0.95
C ALA A 204 1.27 11.54 -2.22
N PRO A 205 0.30 12.12 -2.95
CA PRO A 205 -0.22 11.57 -4.20
C PRO A 205 0.78 11.80 -5.35
N GLY A 206 1.45 10.73 -5.77
CA GLY A 206 2.38 10.70 -6.88
C GLY A 206 1.72 10.66 -8.26
N GLY A 207 2.44 10.12 -9.25
CA GLY A 207 1.95 9.96 -10.62
C GLY A 207 0.74 9.05 -10.74
N LEU A 208 0.09 9.10 -11.90
CA LEU A 208 -1.16 8.40 -12.20
C LEU A 208 -0.87 7.05 -12.89
N MET A 209 -1.48 5.97 -12.40
CA MET A 209 -1.42 4.65 -13.04
C MET A 209 -2.77 3.95 -12.99
N LYS A 210 -2.99 3.05 -13.95
CA LYS A 210 -4.16 2.16 -13.92
C LYS A 210 -3.98 1.11 -12.83
N GLN A 211 -4.89 1.08 -11.86
CA GLN A 211 -5.00 0.01 -10.87
C GLN A 211 -6.45 -0.12 -10.40
N GLU A 212 -7.00 -1.31 -10.60
CA GLU A 212 -8.35 -1.69 -10.18
C GLU A 212 -8.41 -1.84 -8.64
N ILE A 213 -9.56 -1.50 -8.04
CA ILE A 213 -9.86 -1.76 -6.62
C ILE A 213 -11.26 -2.38 -6.55
N TYR A 214 -11.38 -3.58 -5.98
CA TYR A 214 -12.58 -4.40 -6.13
C TYR A 214 -13.67 -4.16 -5.06
N GLU A 215 -14.93 -4.34 -5.48
CA GLU A 215 -16.09 -4.35 -4.58
C GLU A 215 -16.13 -5.60 -3.68
N ASP A 216 -16.71 -5.44 -2.49
CA ASP A 216 -16.95 -6.54 -1.55
C ASP A 216 -18.17 -7.39 -1.94
N GLU A 217 -17.93 -8.47 -2.70
CA GLU A 217 -18.94 -9.48 -3.05
C GLU A 217 -19.50 -10.27 -1.85
N TYR A 218 -18.91 -10.16 -0.65
CA TYR A 218 -19.35 -10.85 0.56
C TYR A 218 -20.23 -9.98 1.47
N GLY A 219 -20.15 -8.67 1.30
CA GLY A 219 -20.89 -7.67 2.07
C GLY A 219 -20.35 -7.47 3.49
N ILE A 220 -20.49 -6.24 4.00
CA ILE A 220 -19.87 -5.77 5.26
C ILE A 220 -20.17 -6.63 6.51
N ASP A 221 -21.33 -7.28 6.56
CA ASP A 221 -21.71 -8.18 7.66
C ASP A 221 -20.88 -9.48 7.70
N SER A 222 -20.17 -9.84 6.63
CA SER A 222 -19.28 -11.00 6.59
C SER A 222 -18.00 -10.82 7.43
N TRP A 223 -17.65 -9.60 7.84
CA TRP A 223 -16.40 -9.29 8.55
C TRP A 223 -16.59 -9.21 10.07
N ASP A 224 -15.68 -9.83 10.83
CA ASP A 224 -15.63 -9.72 12.29
C ASP A 224 -14.93 -8.41 12.68
N GLN A 225 -15.74 -7.37 12.93
CA GLN A 225 -15.25 -6.06 13.36
C GLN A 225 -14.94 -5.98 14.87
N GLU A 226 -15.32 -6.97 15.67
CA GLU A 226 -15.03 -7.01 17.12
C GLU A 226 -13.62 -7.52 17.41
N HIS A 227 -13.14 -8.48 16.62
CA HIS A 227 -11.83 -9.13 16.78
C HIS A 227 -10.73 -8.56 15.85
N GLY A 228 -10.99 -7.41 15.23
CA GLY A 228 -10.05 -6.73 14.35
C GLY A 228 -8.71 -6.40 15.00
N SER A 229 -7.65 -6.33 14.18
CA SER A 229 -6.28 -6.11 14.64
C SER A 229 -5.65 -5.01 13.81
N ARG A 230 -5.14 -3.96 14.47
CA ARG A 230 -4.62 -2.74 13.83
C ARG A 230 -3.11 -2.57 14.02
N CYS A 231 -2.46 -1.93 13.07
CA CYS A 231 -1.05 -1.55 13.11
C CYS A 231 -0.90 -0.08 12.68
N PHE A 232 -0.04 0.67 13.38
CA PHE A 232 0.51 1.92 12.86
C PHE A 232 1.85 1.60 12.22
N VAL A 233 2.12 2.20 11.06
CA VAL A 233 3.32 1.97 10.25
C VAL A 233 3.96 3.33 9.98
N HIS A 234 5.00 3.68 10.75
CA HIS A 234 5.66 4.98 10.64
C HIS A 234 6.55 5.00 9.38
N ILE A 235 6.35 6.01 8.52
CA ILE A 235 7.14 6.21 7.28
C ILE A 235 8.24 7.24 7.58
N ALA A 236 9.21 7.41 6.68
CA ALA A 236 10.59 7.28 7.14
C ALA A 236 11.78 7.84 6.34
N ASN A 237 12.23 9.09 6.53
CA ASN A 237 13.44 9.61 5.89
C ASN A 237 14.71 8.76 6.10
N SER A 238 15.39 8.41 5.01
CA SER A 238 16.61 7.59 5.04
C SER A 238 17.76 8.11 5.93
N ALA A 239 17.86 9.41 6.18
CA ALA A 239 18.93 9.98 7.01
C ALA A 239 18.72 9.75 8.52
N THR A 240 17.46 9.66 8.98
CA THR A 240 17.17 9.48 10.40
C THR A 240 17.08 7.98 10.80
N TYR A 241 17.06 7.03 9.85
CA TYR A 241 17.46 5.62 10.13
C TYR A 241 18.87 5.53 10.69
N GLU A 242 19.81 6.16 9.98
CA GLU A 242 21.23 6.03 10.29
C GLU A 242 21.54 6.62 11.67
N THR A 243 20.68 7.54 12.14
CA THR A 243 20.64 8.06 13.51
C THR A 243 19.97 7.08 14.51
N ILE A 244 18.82 6.48 14.18
CA ILE A 244 18.03 5.66 15.11
C ILE A 244 18.62 4.26 15.31
N VAL A 245 19.04 3.57 14.25
CA VAL A 245 19.50 2.15 14.32
C VAL A 245 20.97 1.98 13.98
N GLY A 246 21.59 2.95 13.27
CA GLY A 246 23.03 2.91 12.97
C GLY A 246 23.41 2.14 11.70
N ARG A 247 22.45 1.88 10.80
CA ARG A 247 22.70 1.39 9.43
C ARG A 247 21.92 2.26 8.43
N LYS A 248 22.26 2.18 7.14
CA LYS A 248 21.55 2.86 6.05
C LYS A 248 20.45 1.98 5.47
N PRO A 249 19.41 2.55 4.80
CA PRO A 249 18.47 1.73 4.05
C PRO A 249 19.23 0.98 2.96
N PRO A 250 18.77 -0.21 2.55
CA PRO A 250 19.60 -1.14 1.80
C PRO A 250 19.86 -0.68 0.36
N HIS A 251 18.95 0.12 -0.20
CA HIS A 251 18.94 0.54 -1.60
C HIS A 251 18.36 1.96 -1.74
N GLU A 252 19.02 2.80 -2.54
CA GLU A 252 18.46 4.08 -2.99
C GLU A 252 17.33 3.85 -4.04
N PRO A 253 16.37 4.77 -4.20
CA PRO A 253 15.35 4.67 -5.24
C PRO A 253 15.97 4.87 -6.63
N PRO A 254 15.68 4.00 -7.62
CA PRO A 254 16.18 4.20 -8.98
C PRO A 254 15.47 5.38 -9.66
N THR A 255 16.20 6.16 -10.44
CA THR A 255 15.58 7.14 -11.33
C THR A 255 14.85 6.44 -12.49
N ALA A 256 13.84 7.12 -13.04
CA ALA A 256 13.18 6.78 -14.30
C ALA A 256 14.16 6.45 -15.44
N LYS A 257 15.31 7.13 -15.46
CA LYS A 257 16.39 6.94 -16.44
C LYS A 257 17.14 5.62 -16.24
N GLU A 258 17.51 5.28 -15.00
CA GLU A 258 18.23 4.04 -14.67
C GLU A 258 17.34 2.82 -14.88
N TYR A 259 16.08 2.91 -14.45
CA TYR A 259 15.05 1.91 -14.73
C TYR A 259 14.94 1.62 -16.25
N THR A 260 14.86 2.68 -17.06
CA THR A 260 14.78 2.58 -18.53
C THR A 260 16.07 2.04 -19.16
N ALA A 261 17.23 2.32 -18.56
CA ALA A 261 18.52 1.79 -19.00
C ALA A 261 18.73 0.32 -18.62
N ALA A 262 18.16 -0.13 -17.49
CA ALA A 262 18.15 -1.53 -17.07
C ALA A 262 17.18 -2.41 -17.87
N GLY A 263 16.24 -1.80 -18.62
CA GLY A 263 15.29 -2.53 -19.47
C GLY A 263 14.21 -3.29 -18.69
N LEU A 264 13.86 -2.79 -17.50
CA LEU A 264 12.91 -3.46 -16.61
C LEU A 264 11.46 -3.48 -17.19
N PRO A 265 10.72 -4.58 -16.98
CA PRO A 265 9.36 -4.76 -17.52
C PRO A 265 8.33 -3.94 -16.73
N TRP A 266 7.38 -3.38 -17.45
CA TRP A 266 6.12 -2.85 -16.92
C TRP A 266 5.00 -3.88 -17.08
N PHE A 267 3.88 -3.68 -16.41
CA PHE A 267 2.78 -4.65 -16.39
C PHE A 267 1.40 -4.00 -16.57
N GLU A 268 0.54 -4.66 -17.32
CA GLU A 268 -0.90 -4.40 -17.36
C GLU A 268 -1.58 -5.57 -16.68
N TYR A 269 -2.37 -5.29 -15.63
CA TYR A 269 -3.12 -6.30 -14.89
C TYR A 269 -4.59 -6.25 -15.28
N TYR A 270 -5.20 -7.43 -15.42
CA TYR A 270 -6.61 -7.57 -15.79
C TYR A 270 -7.28 -8.64 -14.93
N ALA A 271 -8.42 -8.30 -14.33
CA ALA A 271 -9.33 -9.26 -13.69
C ALA A 271 -10.78 -9.00 -14.10
N ASP A 272 -11.54 -10.07 -14.36
CA ASP A 272 -12.99 -10.00 -14.59
C ASP A 272 -13.73 -9.85 -13.25
N THR A 273 -13.63 -8.68 -12.59
CA THR A 273 -14.17 -8.42 -11.25
C THR A 273 -14.66 -6.98 -11.15
N LYS A 274 -15.77 -6.73 -10.43
CA LYS A 274 -16.38 -5.39 -10.36
C LYS A 274 -15.53 -4.44 -9.52
N THR A 275 -15.21 -3.28 -10.09
CA THR A 275 -14.38 -2.25 -9.45
C THR A 275 -15.21 -1.17 -8.77
N LEU A 276 -14.57 -0.47 -7.84
CA LEU A 276 -15.10 0.70 -7.16
C LEU A 276 -14.91 1.97 -7.99
N GLU A 277 -15.92 2.83 -7.92
CA GLU A 277 -15.81 4.25 -8.27
C GLU A 277 -14.69 4.94 -7.47
N GLY A 278 -14.06 5.95 -8.08
CA GLY A 278 -13.04 6.76 -7.41
C GLY A 278 -13.62 7.69 -6.34
N SER A 279 -12.83 7.99 -5.31
CA SER A 279 -13.26 8.98 -4.32
C SER A 279 -13.16 10.41 -4.87
N ASN A 280 -14.28 11.13 -4.89
CA ASN A 280 -14.32 12.57 -5.17
C ASN A 280 -13.43 13.40 -4.21
N ILE A 281 -13.10 12.89 -3.02
CA ILE A 281 -12.17 13.55 -2.08
C ILE A 281 -10.73 13.35 -2.55
N LEU A 282 -10.36 12.12 -2.92
CA LEU A 282 -9.00 11.79 -3.38
C LEU A 282 -8.73 12.33 -4.79
N GLY A 283 -9.72 12.33 -5.68
CA GLY A 283 -9.64 12.98 -7.00
C GLY A 283 -9.50 14.50 -6.93
N GLY A 284 -9.79 15.12 -5.78
CA GLY A 284 -9.50 16.53 -5.49
C GLY A 284 -8.05 16.81 -5.08
N LEU A 285 -7.23 15.78 -4.82
CA LEU A 285 -5.84 15.96 -4.40
C LEU A 285 -4.96 16.54 -5.51
N THR A 286 -4.14 17.53 -5.14
CA THR A 286 -3.10 18.07 -6.01
C THR A 286 -1.88 17.14 -5.99
N SER A 287 -1.35 16.80 -7.16
CA SER A 287 -0.24 15.85 -7.26
C SER A 287 1.08 16.42 -6.73
N LEU A 288 2.03 15.54 -6.40
CA LEU A 288 3.32 15.94 -5.85
C LEU A 288 4.09 16.93 -6.75
N ALA A 289 4.19 16.66 -8.06
CA ALA A 289 4.91 17.55 -8.97
C ALA A 289 4.20 18.90 -9.10
N ALA A 290 2.86 18.92 -9.12
CA ALA A 290 2.09 20.16 -9.12
C ALA A 290 2.31 20.98 -7.82
N LYS A 291 2.29 20.34 -6.64
CA LYS A 291 2.59 21.01 -5.37
C LYS A 291 4.04 21.50 -5.27
N VAL A 292 5.01 20.77 -5.82
CA VAL A 292 6.42 21.22 -5.85
C VAL A 292 6.59 22.43 -6.77
N ILE A 293 5.91 22.46 -7.93
CA ILE A 293 5.89 23.63 -8.82
C ILE A 293 5.22 24.84 -8.12
N GLU A 294 4.07 24.63 -7.47
CA GLU A 294 3.33 25.66 -6.71
C GLU A 294 4.21 26.31 -5.63
N LYS A 295 4.94 25.51 -4.84
CA LYS A 295 5.74 25.98 -3.71
C LYS A 295 7.12 26.51 -4.08
N THR A 296 7.75 26.00 -5.15
CA THR A 296 9.17 26.29 -5.45
C THR A 296 9.41 27.00 -6.77
N GLY A 297 8.42 27.05 -7.67
CA GLY A 297 8.58 27.54 -9.04
C GLY A 297 9.46 26.65 -9.92
N LYS A 298 9.76 25.40 -9.51
CA LYS A 298 10.64 24.45 -10.18
C LYS A 298 9.94 23.10 -10.40
N PRO A 299 10.29 22.34 -11.45
CA PRO A 299 9.78 20.98 -11.61
C PRO A 299 10.34 20.04 -10.52
N LEU A 300 9.58 18.98 -10.22
CA LEU A 300 10.03 17.88 -9.36
C LEU A 300 11.27 17.19 -9.94
N GLN A 301 12.24 16.87 -9.08
CA GLN A 301 13.50 16.24 -9.50
C GLN A 301 13.25 14.83 -10.05
N ASP A 302 14.03 14.45 -11.07
CA ASP A 302 14.01 13.12 -11.73
C ASP A 302 12.64 12.68 -12.26
N ASN A 303 11.73 13.64 -12.44
CA ASN A 303 10.38 13.46 -12.96
C ASN A 303 10.32 13.59 -14.50
N ALA A 304 11.28 13.00 -15.19
CA ALA A 304 11.31 12.97 -16.65
C ALA A 304 10.33 11.89 -17.16
N PRO A 305 9.53 12.15 -18.22
CA PRO A 305 8.62 11.15 -18.78
C PRO A 305 9.34 9.88 -19.24
N VAL A 306 8.68 8.73 -19.10
CA VAL A 306 9.19 7.43 -19.56
C VAL A 306 8.35 6.91 -20.73
N GLU A 307 8.98 6.13 -21.60
CA GLU A 307 8.31 5.32 -22.61
C GLU A 307 8.50 3.83 -22.25
N PRO A 308 7.45 3.12 -21.77
CA PRO A 308 7.51 1.69 -21.50
C PRO A 308 7.92 0.86 -22.73
N LYS A 309 9.12 0.27 -22.70
CA LYS A 309 9.68 -0.50 -23.84
C LYS A 309 9.33 -1.99 -23.82
N LEU A 310 8.92 -2.49 -22.66
CA LEU A 310 8.54 -3.87 -22.40
C LEU A 310 7.37 -3.81 -21.43
N VAL A 311 6.16 -3.98 -21.96
CA VAL A 311 4.94 -4.17 -21.17
C VAL A 311 4.60 -5.67 -21.20
N LYS A 312 4.06 -6.20 -20.11
CA LYS A 312 3.61 -7.58 -19.97
C LYS A 312 2.19 -7.61 -19.43
N GLU A 313 1.29 -8.24 -20.17
CA GLU A 313 -0.04 -8.56 -19.68
C GLU A 313 0.07 -9.63 -18.56
N ILE A 314 -0.61 -9.40 -17.43
CA ILE A 314 -0.83 -10.38 -16.36
C ILE A 314 -2.33 -10.51 -16.17
N HIS A 315 -2.82 -11.75 -16.16
CA HIS A 315 -4.20 -12.07 -15.80
C HIS A 315 -4.22 -12.75 -14.43
N SER A 316 -5.31 -12.59 -13.68
CA SER A 316 -5.56 -13.37 -12.46
C SER A 316 -5.52 -14.89 -12.68
N ASN A 317 -5.89 -15.35 -13.88
CA ASN A 317 -5.86 -16.75 -14.31
C ASN A 317 -4.48 -17.17 -14.87
N ASN A 318 -3.53 -17.46 -13.98
CA ASN A 318 -2.15 -17.86 -14.33
C ASN A 318 -2.03 -19.33 -14.82
N ILE A 319 -2.74 -19.69 -15.90
CA ILE A 319 -2.78 -21.07 -16.43
C ILE A 319 -1.51 -21.36 -17.25
N VAL A 320 -0.69 -22.30 -16.78
CA VAL A 320 0.48 -22.79 -17.53
C VAL A 320 0.04 -23.76 -18.64
N ARG A 321 0.33 -23.42 -19.90
CA ARG A 321 0.12 -24.34 -21.04
C ARG A 321 1.14 -25.48 -21.00
N GLU A 322 0.68 -26.73 -20.89
CA GLU A 322 1.53 -27.94 -20.83
C GLU A 322 2.51 -28.08 -22.01
N GLY A 323 2.14 -27.55 -23.19
CA GLY A 323 2.99 -27.55 -24.38
C GLY A 323 2.92 -28.85 -25.19
N GLU A 324 3.86 -29.00 -26.11
CA GLU A 324 4.24 -30.28 -26.72
C GLU A 324 5.74 -30.44 -26.50
N PHE A 325 6.20 -31.67 -26.19
CA PHE A 325 7.56 -31.98 -25.75
C PHE A 325 8.13 -33.24 -26.43
#